data_AF-A0A8X8YUJ2-F1
#
_entry.id   AF-A0A8X8YUJ2-F1
#
_cell.length_a   1.000
_cell.length_b   1.000
_cell.length_c   1.000
_cell.angle_alpha   90.00
_cell.angle_beta   90.00
_cell.angle_gamma   90.00
#
_symmetry.space_group_name_H-M   'P 1'
#
loop_
_entity.id
_entity.type
_entity.pdbx_description
1 polymer ?
#
loop_
_entity_poly.entity_id
_entity_poly.type
_entity_poly.pdbx_seq_one_letter_code
_entity_poly.pdbx_strand_id
1 'polypeptide(L)'
;MDETTSYPPIDPSNFDLIVVGTGLPESIIAAASSAAGKTVLHLDPNPFYGTHSASLPLDDFISFLRSQSQSPSPSPSPSQPPLQTSDDDSSVPLGTRRLYSDLEIKSLSSEPLDNSRKFSLDLVAPRAFLCADSMIELILKTGINQYMEFKSVDASFVSSGEGKLESVPDSRSAIFKSRSLLGPEKYQLMNFFKHVQGIFANGSEEDLEIPFVEFLTKRGSGFYSAVFMSQEKQDRIILYTIAWADHDQENLELCKDVISTKSGINRLALYHSSIGRFPNANGAVIYPIYGQGELSQAFCRRAAVKGCIYVLRMPVIALLMDKDGRTYQGVRLASGQELISPQLILAPSFAIPTTSPRAVEVKISNDKSPSDAEGKVARGICIAKNSIKPEAANCLVFFPPRSLYPEQITSVRVLQLSSNVGVCPPKTFVTYLSAVCDDAVEGKKLLNAAINALFSMAVSSSPENNGIDNLCEHTEEKPCLLWSALYIQDLTKFHGVYDSIRFTPMPDEHLHYDDILDATEKFFKELFPNEDFFTVTSESEERLDDRNTELDP
;
A
#
# COMPACT_ATOMS: atom_id res chain seq x y z
N MET A 1 -21.77 -4.87 -35.02
CA MET A 1 -20.49 -4.69 -35.74
C MET A 1 -19.46 -5.29 -34.83
N ASP A 2 -18.99 -6.50 -35.16
CA ASP A 2 -17.95 -7.19 -34.41
C ASP A 2 -16.62 -6.47 -34.66
N GLU A 3 -16.19 -5.63 -33.72
CA GLU A 3 -14.77 -5.31 -33.59
C GLU A 3 -14.10 -6.53 -32.95
N THR A 4 -13.69 -7.49 -33.79
CA THR A 4 -12.69 -8.47 -33.38
C THR A 4 -11.46 -7.69 -32.96
N THR A 5 -11.19 -7.64 -31.66
CA THR A 5 -10.03 -6.98 -31.07
C THR A 5 -8.78 -7.66 -31.61
N SER A 6 -8.22 -7.11 -32.68
CA SER A 6 -6.99 -7.55 -33.31
C SER A 6 -5.83 -7.15 -32.40
N TYR A 7 -5.45 -8.02 -31.46
CA TYR A 7 -4.22 -7.84 -30.71
C TYR A 7 -3.00 -7.90 -31.64
N PRO A 8 -2.10 -6.91 -31.62
CA PRO A 8 -0.85 -7.02 -32.37
C PRO A 8 -0.03 -8.21 -31.83
N PRO A 9 0.63 -8.99 -32.70
CA PRO A 9 1.48 -10.09 -32.26
C PRO A 9 2.67 -9.55 -31.46
N ILE A 10 3.02 -10.26 -30.39
CA ILE A 10 4.20 -9.96 -29.56
C ILE A 10 5.41 -10.70 -30.14
N ASP A 11 6.52 -10.00 -30.38
CA ASP A 11 7.79 -10.56 -30.84
C ASP A 11 8.93 -10.01 -29.95
N PRO A 12 9.87 -10.84 -29.45
CA PRO A 12 10.02 -12.29 -29.63
C PRO A 12 8.93 -13.14 -28.98
N SER A 13 8.86 -14.42 -29.32
CA SER A 13 7.97 -15.40 -28.68
C SER A 13 8.57 -16.13 -27.47
N ASN A 14 9.85 -15.90 -27.18
CA ASN A 14 10.58 -16.52 -26.07
C ASN A 14 11.16 -15.42 -25.17
N PHE A 15 11.00 -15.60 -23.87
CA PHE A 15 11.50 -14.70 -22.83
C PHE A 15 12.16 -15.51 -21.73
N ASP A 16 13.11 -14.90 -21.01
CA ASP A 16 13.67 -15.47 -19.79
C ASP A 16 12.67 -15.41 -18.63
N LEU A 17 11.80 -14.40 -18.66
CA LEU A 17 10.80 -14.15 -17.62
C LEU A 17 9.52 -13.56 -18.21
N ILE A 18 8.38 -14.12 -17.83
CA ILE A 18 7.06 -13.51 -18.02
C ILE A 18 6.51 -13.06 -16.67
N VAL A 19 6.05 -11.82 -16.58
CA VAL A 19 5.41 -11.22 -15.41
C VAL A 19 3.98 -10.83 -15.77
N VAL A 20 3.01 -11.23 -14.96
CA VAL A 20 1.58 -10.95 -15.19
C VAL A 20 0.99 -10.17 -14.02
N GLY A 21 0.61 -8.92 -14.31
CA GLY A 21 0.20 -7.89 -13.37
C GLY A 21 1.34 -6.89 -13.14
N THR A 22 1.03 -5.60 -13.16
CA THR A 22 1.98 -4.48 -13.04
C THR A 22 1.95 -3.82 -11.65
N GLY A 23 1.66 -4.60 -10.61
CA GLY A 23 1.75 -4.14 -9.23
C GLY A 23 3.16 -3.74 -8.82
N LEU A 24 3.28 -3.19 -7.60
CA LEU A 24 4.57 -2.67 -7.14
C LEU A 24 5.65 -3.76 -7.10
N PRO A 25 5.48 -4.91 -6.42
CA PRO A 25 6.48 -5.99 -6.46
C PRO A 25 6.81 -6.46 -7.87
N GLU A 26 5.81 -6.66 -8.71
CA GLU A 26 5.93 -7.13 -10.09
C GLU A 26 6.79 -6.17 -10.92
N SER A 27 6.53 -4.87 -10.80
CA SER A 27 7.28 -3.81 -11.48
C SER A 27 8.74 -3.73 -11.01
N ILE A 28 8.99 -3.86 -9.71
CA ILE A 28 10.35 -3.88 -9.14
C ILE A 28 11.12 -5.11 -9.65
N ILE A 29 10.50 -6.29 -9.64
CA ILE A 29 11.14 -7.53 -10.10
C ILE A 29 11.41 -7.47 -11.61
N ALA A 30 10.47 -6.95 -12.41
CA ALA A 30 10.69 -6.75 -13.84
C ALA A 30 11.86 -5.79 -14.10
N ALA A 31 11.95 -4.69 -13.33
CA ALA A 31 13.04 -3.73 -13.43
C ALA A 31 14.40 -4.34 -13.03
N ALA A 32 14.45 -5.06 -11.91
CA ALA A 32 15.66 -5.74 -11.44
C ALA A 32 16.12 -6.82 -12.44
N SER A 33 15.19 -7.62 -12.95
CA SER A 33 15.49 -8.70 -13.91
C SER A 33 15.99 -8.15 -15.25
N SER A 34 15.38 -7.06 -15.74
CA SER A 34 15.83 -6.38 -16.96
C SER A 34 17.19 -5.73 -16.77
N ALA A 35 17.45 -5.14 -15.59
CA ALA A 35 18.77 -4.60 -15.25
C ALA A 35 19.85 -5.70 -15.15
N ALA A 36 19.48 -6.93 -14.78
CA ALA A 36 20.34 -8.11 -14.82
C ALA A 36 20.46 -8.74 -16.22
N GLY A 37 19.96 -8.06 -17.27
CA GLY A 37 20.09 -8.49 -18.67
C GLY A 37 19.15 -9.62 -19.10
N LYS A 38 18.11 -9.92 -18.31
CA LYS A 38 17.08 -10.90 -18.70
C LYS A 38 16.12 -10.29 -19.73
N THR A 39 15.66 -11.10 -20.68
CA THR A 39 14.55 -10.74 -21.56
C THR A 39 13.22 -10.89 -20.80
N VAL A 40 12.54 -9.77 -20.54
CA VAL A 40 11.33 -9.74 -19.71
C VAL A 40 10.12 -9.30 -20.54
N LEU A 41 9.05 -10.09 -20.49
CA LEU A 41 7.72 -9.68 -20.95
C LEU A 41 6.82 -9.41 -19.75
N HIS A 42 6.25 -8.21 -19.70
CA HIS A 42 5.41 -7.76 -18.61
C HIS A 42 3.99 -7.44 -19.13
N LEU A 43 3.04 -8.29 -18.74
CA LEU A 43 1.66 -8.26 -19.18
C LEU A 43 0.74 -7.75 -18.08
N ASP A 44 -0.33 -7.04 -18.42
CA ASP A 44 -1.42 -6.76 -17.49
C ASP A 44 -2.77 -6.87 -18.21
N PRO A 45 -3.76 -7.59 -17.67
CA PRO A 45 -5.11 -7.58 -18.22
C PRO A 45 -5.80 -6.21 -18.11
N ASN A 46 -5.40 -5.37 -17.16
CA ASN A 46 -6.00 -4.06 -16.93
C ASN A 46 -5.57 -3.05 -18.00
N PRO A 47 -6.40 -2.00 -18.24
CA PRO A 47 -6.04 -0.89 -19.12
C PRO A 47 -5.10 0.14 -18.48
N PHE A 48 -4.66 -0.07 -17.24
CA PHE A 48 -3.83 0.83 -16.44
C PHE A 48 -2.70 0.05 -15.76
N TYR A 49 -1.67 0.76 -15.30
CA TYR A 49 -0.57 0.21 -14.51
C TYR A 49 -0.91 0.10 -13.03
N GLY A 50 -0.19 -0.76 -12.31
CA GLY A 50 -0.25 -0.87 -10.86
C GLY A 50 -1.09 -2.02 -10.37
N THR A 51 -1.94 -2.65 -11.19
CA THR A 51 -2.90 -3.68 -10.76
C THR A 51 -3.59 -3.30 -9.44
N HIS A 52 -3.19 -3.87 -8.31
CA HIS A 52 -3.73 -3.61 -6.98
C HIS A 52 -3.05 -2.43 -6.26
N SER A 53 -1.86 -1.99 -6.70
CA SER A 53 -1.14 -0.80 -6.25
C SER A 53 -1.51 0.47 -7.03
N ALA A 54 -2.50 0.41 -7.93
CA ALA A 54 -2.84 1.52 -8.81
C ALA A 54 -3.50 2.70 -8.07
N SER A 55 -3.32 3.90 -8.63
CA SER A 55 -4.10 5.09 -8.32
C SER A 55 -5.05 5.36 -9.50
N LEU A 56 -6.35 5.42 -9.22
CA LEU A 56 -7.39 5.40 -10.27
C LEU A 56 -8.35 6.59 -10.16
N PRO A 57 -8.87 7.10 -11.29
CA PRO A 57 -10.06 7.95 -11.30
C PRO A 57 -11.22 7.32 -10.54
N LEU A 58 -12.10 8.13 -9.95
CA LEU A 58 -13.14 7.63 -9.03
C LEU A 58 -14.03 6.53 -9.64
N ASP A 59 -14.47 6.67 -10.90
CA ASP A 59 -15.28 5.65 -11.56
C ASP A 59 -14.51 4.35 -11.81
N ASP A 60 -13.24 4.46 -12.19
CA ASP A 60 -12.37 3.31 -12.46
C ASP A 60 -12.04 2.61 -11.14
N PHE A 61 -11.81 3.36 -10.06
CA PHE A 61 -11.66 2.86 -8.70
C PHE A 61 -12.89 2.07 -8.24
N ILE A 62 -14.09 2.64 -8.38
CA ILE A 62 -15.35 1.97 -8.04
C ILE A 62 -15.54 0.70 -8.85
N SER A 63 -15.27 0.77 -10.16
CA SER A 63 -15.41 -0.36 -11.08
C SER A 63 -14.43 -1.48 -10.71
N PHE A 64 -13.19 -1.14 -10.39
CA PHE A 64 -12.18 -2.08 -9.94
C PHE A 64 -12.60 -2.78 -8.64
N LEU A 65 -12.98 -2.03 -7.60
CA LEU A 65 -13.44 -2.62 -6.33
C LEU A 65 -14.60 -3.59 -6.56
N ARG A 66 -15.61 -3.19 -7.35
CA ARG A 66 -16.74 -4.08 -7.67
C ARG A 66 -16.31 -5.35 -8.38
N SER A 67 -15.41 -5.24 -9.37
CA SER A 67 -14.90 -6.40 -10.11
C SER A 67 -14.16 -7.39 -9.20
N GLN A 68 -13.43 -6.89 -8.21
CA GLN A 68 -12.63 -7.69 -7.28
C GLN A 68 -13.45 -8.22 -6.09
N SER A 69 -14.65 -7.69 -5.84
CA SER A 69 -15.57 -8.16 -4.79
C SER A 69 -16.65 -9.14 -5.30
N GLN A 70 -16.96 -9.14 -6.60
CA GLN A 70 -18.05 -9.95 -7.16
C GLN A 70 -17.65 -11.40 -7.47
N SER A 71 -18.67 -12.28 -7.47
CA SER A 71 -18.73 -13.53 -8.26
C SER A 71 -17.82 -13.51 -9.47
N PRO A 72 -16.89 -14.45 -9.74
CA PRO A 72 -16.84 -14.90 -11.11
C PRO A 72 -18.27 -15.35 -11.43
N SER A 73 -19.05 -14.50 -12.10
CA SER A 73 -20.27 -14.95 -12.73
C SER A 73 -19.83 -16.07 -13.68
N PRO A 74 -20.50 -17.23 -13.72
CA PRO A 74 -20.32 -18.12 -14.85
C PRO A 74 -20.60 -17.27 -16.09
N SER A 75 -19.56 -16.98 -16.87
CA SER A 75 -19.65 -16.08 -18.02
C SER A 75 -20.85 -16.49 -18.89
N PRO A 76 -21.66 -15.55 -19.41
CA PRO A 76 -22.56 -15.90 -20.50
C PRO A 76 -21.67 -16.39 -21.64
N SER A 77 -21.84 -17.66 -22.00
CA SER A 77 -21.17 -18.27 -23.14
C SER A 77 -21.35 -17.35 -24.36
N PRO A 78 -20.27 -16.91 -25.03
CA PRO A 78 -20.41 -16.53 -26.42
C PRO A 78 -20.95 -17.76 -27.11
N SER A 79 -22.01 -17.59 -27.89
CA SER A 79 -22.55 -18.60 -28.78
C SER A 79 -21.55 -18.85 -29.91
N GLN A 80 -20.39 -19.40 -29.56
CA GLN A 80 -19.49 -20.04 -30.50
C GLN A 80 -19.85 -21.53 -30.54
N PRO A 81 -19.98 -22.14 -31.73
CA PRO A 81 -20.07 -23.58 -31.83
C PRO A 81 -18.83 -24.18 -31.14
N PRO A 82 -18.96 -25.34 -30.48
CA PRO A 82 -17.83 -25.95 -29.78
C PRO A 82 -16.68 -26.08 -30.77
N LEU A 83 -15.57 -25.39 -30.49
CA LEU A 83 -14.31 -25.69 -31.14
C LEU A 83 -14.11 -27.20 -30.98
N GLN A 84 -13.95 -27.88 -32.09
CA GLN A 84 -13.60 -29.29 -32.13
C GLN A 84 -12.44 -29.47 -31.15
N THR A 85 -12.69 -30.27 -30.12
CA THR A 85 -11.70 -30.72 -29.15
C THR A 85 -10.65 -31.52 -29.91
N SER A 86 -9.62 -30.84 -30.41
CA SER A 86 -8.32 -31.46 -30.53
C SER A 86 -7.80 -31.69 -29.11
N ASP A 87 -7.26 -32.88 -28.85
CA ASP A 87 -6.64 -33.33 -27.61
C ASP A 87 -5.49 -32.40 -27.12
N ASP A 88 -5.78 -31.16 -26.71
CA ASP A 88 -4.78 -30.27 -26.10
C ASP A 88 -4.76 -30.50 -24.58
N ASP A 89 -4.36 -31.71 -24.18
CA ASP A 89 -4.20 -32.18 -22.79
C ASP A 89 -3.06 -31.46 -22.03
N SER A 90 -2.47 -30.42 -22.64
CA SER A 90 -1.24 -29.74 -22.21
C SER A 90 -1.44 -28.31 -21.69
N SER A 91 -2.67 -27.79 -21.63
CA SER A 91 -2.93 -26.43 -21.14
C SER A 91 -3.80 -26.38 -19.89
N VAL A 92 -3.43 -25.50 -18.93
CA VAL A 92 -4.14 -25.30 -17.66
C VAL A 92 -4.75 -23.89 -17.65
N PRO A 93 -6.07 -23.72 -17.48
CA PRO A 93 -6.67 -22.39 -17.44
C PRO A 93 -6.07 -21.52 -16.32
N LEU A 94 -5.80 -20.25 -16.62
CA LEU A 94 -5.43 -19.27 -15.60
C LEU A 94 -6.67 -18.48 -15.20
N GLY A 95 -7.03 -18.54 -13.92
CA GLY A 95 -8.17 -17.83 -13.36
C GLY A 95 -7.75 -16.56 -12.63
N THR A 96 -8.75 -15.75 -12.28
CA THR A 96 -8.63 -14.65 -11.32
C THR A 96 -9.33 -15.02 -10.03
N ARG A 97 -8.86 -14.49 -8.90
CA ARG A 97 -9.52 -14.61 -7.60
C ARG A 97 -9.79 -13.23 -7.02
N ARG A 98 -10.71 -13.20 -6.07
CA ARG A 98 -11.07 -11.99 -5.34
C ARG A 98 -9.99 -11.64 -4.32
N LEU A 99 -9.70 -10.35 -4.20
CA LEU A 99 -8.85 -9.79 -3.14
C LEU A 99 -9.67 -9.09 -2.05
N TYR A 100 -10.93 -8.76 -2.32
CA TYR A 100 -11.80 -8.06 -1.38
C TYR A 100 -13.01 -8.93 -1.02
N SER A 101 -13.12 -9.28 0.25
CA SER A 101 -14.23 -10.10 0.76
C SER A 101 -15.53 -9.31 0.95
N ASP A 102 -15.44 -7.99 1.10
CA ASP A 102 -16.57 -7.11 1.35
C ASP A 102 -16.31 -5.70 0.78
N LEU A 103 -17.37 -5.03 0.33
CA LEU A 103 -17.38 -3.68 -0.22
C LEU A 103 -18.69 -2.96 0.13
N GLU A 104 -18.58 -1.74 0.63
CA GLU A 104 -19.66 -0.80 0.89
C GLU A 104 -19.31 0.55 0.28
N ILE A 105 -20.20 1.13 -0.53
CA ILE A 105 -20.01 2.45 -1.15
C ILE A 105 -21.21 3.33 -0.82
N LYS A 106 -20.94 4.54 -0.34
CA LYS A 106 -21.94 5.57 -0.02
C LYS A 106 -21.65 6.83 -0.82
N SER A 107 -22.64 7.26 -1.62
CA SER A 107 -22.61 8.56 -2.31
C SER A 107 -23.59 9.50 -1.61
N LEU A 108 -23.08 10.52 -0.93
CA LEU A 108 -23.89 11.54 -0.24
C LEU A 108 -24.11 12.77 -1.13
N SER A 109 -23.26 12.96 -2.14
CA SER A 109 -23.36 13.97 -3.21
C SER A 109 -22.99 13.35 -4.56
N SER A 110 -23.50 13.90 -5.67
CA SER A 110 -23.06 13.54 -7.02
C SER A 110 -21.74 14.20 -7.42
N GLU A 111 -21.37 15.30 -6.75
CA GLU A 111 -20.24 16.17 -7.12
C GLU A 111 -18.91 15.42 -7.32
N PRO A 112 -18.50 14.45 -6.46
CA PRO A 112 -17.30 13.67 -6.71
C PRO A 112 -17.38 12.83 -7.99
N LEU A 113 -18.51 12.19 -8.25
CA LEU A 113 -18.72 11.36 -9.44
C LEU A 113 -18.73 12.22 -10.72
N ASP A 114 -19.37 13.38 -10.67
CA ASP A 114 -19.39 14.35 -11.78
C ASP A 114 -17.98 14.86 -12.15
N ASN A 115 -17.00 14.75 -11.23
CA ASN A 115 -15.61 15.14 -11.40
C ASN A 115 -14.63 13.96 -11.31
N SER A 116 -15.09 12.74 -11.57
CA SER A 116 -14.35 11.49 -11.38
C SER A 116 -12.92 11.48 -11.93
N ARG A 117 -12.70 12.03 -13.14
CA ARG A 117 -11.38 12.11 -13.81
C ARG A 117 -10.38 13.05 -13.13
N LYS A 118 -10.82 13.91 -12.20
CA LYS A 118 -9.95 14.81 -11.44
C LYS A 118 -9.42 14.17 -10.15
N PHE A 119 -9.82 12.93 -9.88
CA PHE A 119 -9.32 12.15 -8.76
C PHE A 119 -8.27 11.15 -9.23
N SER A 120 -7.32 10.86 -8.34
CA SER A 120 -6.37 9.75 -8.46
C SER A 120 -6.33 9.06 -7.10
N LEU A 121 -7.09 7.96 -6.99
CA LEU A 121 -7.41 7.30 -5.72
C LEU A 121 -6.64 6.00 -5.59
N ASP A 122 -5.85 5.89 -4.54
CA ASP A 122 -5.02 4.72 -4.25
C ASP A 122 -5.87 3.53 -3.79
N LEU A 123 -5.71 2.39 -4.45
CA LEU A 123 -6.36 1.13 -4.05
C LEU A 123 -5.83 0.54 -2.74
N VAL A 124 -4.55 0.79 -2.44
CA VAL A 124 -3.87 0.30 -1.24
C VAL A 124 -3.34 1.50 -0.48
N ALA A 125 -4.25 2.15 0.22
CA ALA A 125 -3.96 3.28 1.09
C ALA A 125 -4.59 3.06 2.48
N PRO A 126 -4.15 3.84 3.49
CA PRO A 126 -3.03 4.79 3.46
C PRO A 126 -1.67 4.09 3.36
N ARG A 127 -0.77 4.68 2.58
CA ARG A 127 0.68 4.40 2.59
C ARG A 127 1.46 5.70 2.41
N ALA A 128 2.63 5.80 3.03
CA ALA A 128 3.50 6.95 2.97
C ALA A 128 4.96 6.53 3.19
N PHE A 129 5.90 7.44 2.89
CA PHE A 129 7.32 7.19 3.09
C PHE A 129 7.84 7.99 4.26
N LEU A 130 8.60 7.38 5.15
CA LEU A 130 9.58 8.17 5.89
C LEU A 130 10.72 8.55 4.93
N CYS A 131 11.25 9.76 5.09
CA CYS A 131 12.25 10.29 4.18
C CYS A 131 13.52 9.42 4.09
N ALA A 132 13.83 8.64 5.14
CA ALA A 132 14.97 7.74 5.20
C ALA A 132 14.60 6.25 4.99
N ASP A 133 13.39 5.95 4.50
CA ASP A 133 12.96 4.58 4.21
C ASP A 133 13.85 3.89 3.18
N SER A 134 13.93 2.56 3.30
CA SER A 134 14.62 1.69 2.35
C SER A 134 14.11 1.87 0.91
N MET A 135 12.81 2.07 0.73
CA MET A 135 12.21 2.34 -0.58
C MET A 135 12.68 3.67 -1.18
N ILE A 136 12.90 4.70 -0.35
CA ILE A 136 13.47 5.97 -0.82
C ILE A 136 14.91 5.76 -1.28
N GLU A 137 15.70 4.96 -0.56
CA GLU A 137 17.06 4.59 -1.00
C GLU A 137 17.03 3.82 -2.32
N LEU A 138 16.07 2.90 -2.50
CA LEU A 138 15.90 2.17 -3.76
C LEU A 138 15.50 3.11 -4.90
N ILE A 139 14.58 4.04 -4.66
CA ILE A 139 14.16 5.06 -5.63
C ILE A 139 15.37 5.86 -6.13
N LEU A 140 16.24 6.29 -5.21
CA LEU A 140 17.46 7.03 -5.54
C LEU A 140 18.49 6.14 -6.26
N LYS A 141 18.73 4.92 -5.75
CA LYS A 141 19.68 3.96 -6.32
C LYS A 141 19.33 3.57 -7.76
N THR A 142 18.05 3.52 -8.09
CA THR A 142 17.55 3.11 -9.43
C THR A 142 17.33 4.28 -10.39
N GLY A 143 17.48 5.52 -9.93
CA GLY A 143 17.28 6.73 -10.72
C GLY A 143 15.81 7.02 -11.05
N ILE A 144 14.85 6.30 -10.48
CA ILE A 144 13.42 6.51 -10.79
C ILE A 144 12.86 7.79 -10.17
N ASN A 145 13.60 8.42 -9.25
CA ASN A 145 13.29 9.76 -8.73
C ASN A 145 13.20 10.83 -9.83
N GLN A 146 13.71 10.58 -11.04
CA GLN A 146 13.56 11.47 -12.18
C GLN A 146 12.13 11.48 -12.76
N TYR A 147 11.31 10.47 -12.44
CA TYR A 147 9.96 10.30 -12.98
C TYR A 147 8.87 10.69 -11.99
N MET A 148 9.23 10.98 -10.74
CA MET A 148 8.29 11.14 -9.65
C MET A 148 8.66 12.35 -8.80
N GLU A 149 7.65 13.07 -8.33
CA GLU A 149 7.81 14.15 -7.37
C GLU A 149 7.14 13.77 -6.05
N PHE A 150 7.65 14.33 -4.95
CA PHE A 150 7.15 14.05 -3.61
C PHE A 150 6.79 15.36 -2.91
N LYS A 151 5.81 15.27 -2.02
CA LYS A 151 5.40 16.35 -1.13
C LYS A 151 5.41 15.91 0.31
N SER A 152 5.74 16.85 1.21
CA SER A 152 5.66 16.62 2.65
C SER A 152 4.22 16.34 3.08
N VAL A 153 4.08 15.43 4.04
CA VAL A 153 2.94 15.46 4.97
C VAL A 153 3.23 16.58 5.98
N ASP A 154 2.25 17.46 6.19
CA ASP A 154 2.46 18.73 6.91
C ASP A 154 2.45 18.55 8.43
N ALA A 155 1.64 17.61 8.93
CA ALA A 155 1.45 17.39 10.36
C ALA A 155 0.92 15.99 10.67
N SER A 156 1.17 15.54 11.89
CA SER A 156 0.62 14.33 12.48
C SER A 156 -0.26 14.68 13.68
N PHE A 157 -1.37 13.98 13.86
CA PHE A 157 -2.30 14.17 14.98
C PHE A 157 -2.63 12.83 15.64
N VAL A 158 -2.84 12.85 16.95
CA VAL A 158 -3.29 11.69 17.73
C VAL A 158 -4.62 12.00 18.40
N SER A 159 -5.55 11.06 18.34
CA SER A 159 -6.83 11.17 19.04
C SER A 159 -6.68 10.76 20.50
N SER A 160 -7.14 11.62 21.41
CA SER A 160 -7.21 11.32 22.85
C SER A 160 -8.56 10.72 23.28
N GLY A 161 -9.52 10.57 22.36
CA GLY A 161 -10.91 10.22 22.66
C GLY A 161 -11.90 11.18 22.02
N GLU A 162 -13.10 10.68 21.70
CA GLU A 162 -14.27 11.47 21.26
C GLU A 162 -14.04 12.38 20.03
N GLY A 163 -13.05 12.04 19.18
CA GLY A 163 -12.69 12.84 17.99
C GLY A 163 -11.86 14.09 18.27
N LYS A 164 -11.40 14.28 19.51
CA LYS A 164 -10.47 15.37 19.84
C LYS A 164 -9.07 15.02 19.35
N LEU A 165 -8.59 15.81 18.38
CA LEU A 165 -7.27 15.63 17.77
C LEU A 165 -6.24 16.56 18.41
N GLU A 166 -5.13 15.99 18.85
CA GLU A 166 -3.99 16.71 19.40
C GLU A 166 -2.79 16.61 18.45
N SER A 167 -2.12 17.73 18.21
CA SER A 167 -0.93 17.76 17.35
C SER A 167 0.21 16.97 17.97
N VAL A 168 0.84 16.12 17.16
CA VAL A 168 2.00 15.33 17.53
C VAL A 168 3.26 16.18 17.27
N PRO A 169 4.04 16.52 18.31
CA PRO A 169 5.28 17.25 18.17
C PRO A 169 6.41 16.29 17.81
N ASP A 170 6.45 15.84 16.57
CA ASP A 170 7.32 14.76 16.10
C ASP A 170 8.69 15.22 15.57
N SER A 171 8.92 16.53 15.45
CA SER A 171 10.21 17.11 15.01
C SER A 171 10.71 18.21 15.94
N ARG A 172 12.00 18.57 15.89
CA ARG A 172 12.55 19.67 16.72
C ARG A 172 11.79 20.99 16.50
N SER A 173 11.40 21.29 15.27
CA SER A 173 10.64 22.49 14.93
C SER A 173 9.18 22.39 15.43
N ALA A 174 8.54 21.23 15.31
CA ALA A 174 7.19 20.98 15.82
C ALA A 174 7.14 21.00 17.35
N ILE A 175 8.12 20.38 18.02
CA ILE A 175 8.31 20.44 19.47
C ILE A 175 8.45 21.89 19.91
N PHE A 176 9.30 22.68 19.25
CA PHE A 176 9.48 24.08 19.60
C PHE A 176 8.19 24.90 19.41
N LYS A 177 7.47 24.68 18.31
CA LYS A 177 6.21 25.38 17.98
C LYS A 177 5.00 24.90 18.79
N SER A 178 5.06 23.71 19.38
CA SER A 178 3.93 23.11 20.09
C SER A 178 3.48 23.99 21.25
N ARG A 179 2.18 24.27 21.32
CA ARG A 179 1.53 24.94 22.45
C ARG A 179 0.97 23.96 23.47
N SER A 180 0.83 22.69 23.09
CA SER A 180 0.39 21.60 23.95
C SER A 180 1.50 21.04 24.83
N LEU A 181 2.77 21.29 24.47
CA LEU A 181 3.94 20.96 25.28
C LEU A 181 4.43 22.14 26.11
N LEU A 182 4.69 21.90 27.39
CA LEU A 182 5.41 22.82 28.28
C LEU A 182 6.93 22.78 28.01
N GLY A 183 7.66 23.83 28.39
CA GLY A 183 9.11 23.93 28.18
C GLY A 183 9.94 22.69 28.62
N PRO A 184 9.71 22.14 29.81
CA PRO A 184 10.37 20.90 30.26
C PRO A 184 10.06 19.68 29.38
N GLU A 185 8.81 19.53 28.94
CA GLU A 185 8.36 18.43 28.06
C GLU A 185 9.04 18.53 26.69
N LYS A 186 9.18 19.74 26.16
CA LYS A 186 9.92 20.00 24.92
C LYS A 186 11.39 19.59 25.02
N TYR A 187 12.06 19.98 26.11
CA TYR A 187 13.46 19.64 26.35
C TYR A 187 13.67 18.14 26.50
N GLN A 188 12.74 17.45 27.17
CA GLN A 188 12.80 15.99 27.35
C GLN A 188 12.61 15.23 26.06
N LEU A 189 11.60 15.58 25.26
CA LEU A 189 11.38 14.92 23.97
C LEU A 189 12.58 15.13 23.03
N MET A 190 13.15 16.35 23.03
CA MET A 190 14.41 16.63 22.33
C MET A 190 15.60 15.79 22.84
N ASN A 191 15.70 15.55 24.14
CA ASN A 191 16.76 14.73 24.71
C ASN A 191 16.53 13.24 24.45
N PHE A 192 15.29 12.75 24.54
CA PHE A 192 14.94 11.38 24.20
C PHE A 192 15.44 11.04 22.79
N PHE A 193 15.08 11.86 21.79
CA PHE A 193 15.55 11.67 20.42
C PHE A 193 17.07 11.68 20.27
N LYS A 194 17.79 12.54 21.01
CA LYS A 194 19.27 12.53 21.03
C LYS A 194 19.84 11.24 21.63
N HIS A 195 19.20 10.70 22.67
CA HIS A 195 19.71 9.53 23.39
C HIS A 195 19.38 8.22 22.69
N VAL A 196 18.27 8.12 21.93
CA VAL A 196 17.87 6.90 21.19
C VAL A 196 19.02 6.32 20.36
N GLN A 197 19.86 7.16 19.74
CA GLN A 197 21.05 6.70 19.00
C GLN A 197 22.12 6.07 19.90
N GLY A 198 22.29 6.56 21.13
CA GLY A 198 23.23 6.00 22.10
C GLY A 198 22.71 4.76 22.85
N ILE A 199 21.40 4.52 22.83
CA ILE A 199 20.76 3.33 23.42
C ILE A 199 21.18 2.07 22.67
N PHE A 200 21.19 2.14 21.33
CA PHE A 200 21.56 1.02 20.46
C PHE A 200 23.00 0.54 20.69
N ALA A 201 23.92 1.46 21.03
CA ALA A 201 25.33 1.14 21.21
C ALA A 201 25.66 0.46 22.55
N ASN A 202 24.79 0.58 23.57
CA ASN A 202 25.11 0.22 24.95
C ASN A 202 24.10 -0.72 25.63
N GLY A 203 23.07 -1.20 24.90
CA GLY A 203 22.06 -2.12 25.43
C GLY A 203 22.57 -3.54 25.57
N SER A 204 22.12 -4.27 26.60
CA SER A 204 22.33 -5.72 26.68
C SER A 204 21.45 -6.43 25.65
N GLU A 205 21.88 -7.58 25.12
CA GLU A 205 21.12 -8.35 24.12
C GLU A 205 19.76 -8.81 24.69
N GLU A 206 19.70 -9.10 25.99
CA GLU A 206 18.46 -9.46 26.70
C GLU A 206 17.47 -8.29 26.80
N ASP A 207 17.93 -7.04 26.99
CA ASP A 207 17.05 -5.86 27.03
C ASP A 207 16.48 -5.51 25.63
N LEU A 208 17.01 -6.07 24.54
CA LEU A 208 16.54 -5.79 23.17
C LEU A 208 15.36 -6.67 22.75
N GLU A 209 15.15 -7.81 23.40
CA GLU A 209 14.10 -8.76 23.05
C GLU A 209 12.84 -8.64 23.91
N ILE A 210 12.87 -7.87 25.01
CA ILE A 210 11.66 -7.59 25.81
C ILE A 210 10.65 -6.74 25.02
N PRO A 211 9.35 -6.78 25.36
CA PRO A 211 8.34 -5.90 24.75
C PRO A 211 8.74 -4.43 24.85
N PHE A 212 8.60 -3.70 23.75
CA PHE A 212 9.05 -2.31 23.66
C PHE A 212 8.33 -1.40 24.67
N VAL A 213 7.06 -1.66 24.95
CA VAL A 213 6.28 -0.97 25.99
C VAL A 213 6.89 -1.12 27.39
N GLU A 214 7.43 -2.30 27.71
CA GLU A 214 8.08 -2.57 28.99
C GLU A 214 9.40 -1.83 29.08
N PHE A 215 10.16 -1.78 27.98
CA PHE A 215 11.37 -0.97 27.88
C PHE A 215 11.08 0.52 28.09
N LEU A 216 10.03 1.07 27.46
CA LEU A 216 9.59 2.46 27.65
C LEU A 216 9.24 2.72 29.11
N THR A 217 8.52 1.81 29.76
CA THR A 217 8.12 1.90 31.18
C THR A 217 9.33 1.83 32.12
N LYS A 218 10.21 0.83 31.94
CA LYS A 218 11.43 0.60 32.74
C LYS A 218 12.33 1.83 32.69
N ARG A 219 12.56 2.38 31.50
CA ARG A 219 13.41 3.56 31.32
C ARG A 219 12.73 4.87 31.72
N GLY A 220 11.41 4.94 31.55
CA GLY A 220 10.50 5.94 32.12
C GLY A 220 10.76 6.16 33.60
N SER A 221 10.78 5.08 34.37
CA SER A 221 10.93 5.14 35.83
C SER A 221 12.28 5.69 36.34
N GLY A 222 13.38 5.53 35.61
CA GLY A 222 14.73 5.90 36.04
C GLY A 222 15.26 7.23 35.48
N PHE A 223 14.79 7.67 34.31
CA PHE A 223 15.23 8.92 33.66
C PHE A 223 14.22 10.06 33.83
N TYR A 224 12.96 9.75 34.20
CA TYR A 224 11.81 10.66 34.12
C TYR A 224 11.03 10.85 35.42
N SER A 225 11.68 10.74 36.59
CA SER A 225 11.04 10.86 37.92
C SER A 225 10.34 12.21 38.23
N ALA A 226 10.23 13.16 37.30
CA ALA A 226 9.65 14.47 37.62
C ALA A 226 9.03 15.21 36.43
N VAL A 227 7.96 14.75 35.76
CA VAL A 227 7.22 15.61 34.80
C VAL A 227 5.69 15.37 34.75
N PHE A 228 5.01 16.46 34.36
CA PHE A 228 3.60 16.81 34.33
C PHE A 228 2.81 16.35 33.07
N MET A 229 3.40 15.53 32.19
CA MET A 229 2.67 14.75 31.17
C MET A 229 2.46 13.34 31.74
N SER A 230 1.26 12.77 31.64
CA SER A 230 1.09 11.38 32.06
C SER A 230 1.93 10.47 31.16
N GLN A 231 2.71 9.56 31.77
CA GLN A 231 3.52 8.54 31.10
C GLN A 231 2.76 7.89 29.93
N GLU A 232 1.47 7.61 30.14
CA GLU A 232 0.52 7.07 29.17
C GLU A 232 0.43 7.87 27.86
N LYS A 233 0.40 9.22 27.91
CA LYS A 233 0.29 10.05 26.70
C LYS A 233 1.58 10.01 25.86
N GLN A 234 2.74 9.99 26.51
CA GLN A 234 4.02 9.91 25.83
C GLN A 234 4.20 8.54 25.16
N ASP A 235 3.88 7.46 25.88
CA ASP A 235 3.99 6.11 25.35
C ASP A 235 3.06 5.91 24.16
N ARG A 236 1.83 6.45 24.20
CA ARG A 236 0.91 6.41 23.04
C ARG A 236 1.43 7.16 21.82
N ILE A 237 2.08 8.31 21.99
CA ILE A 237 2.73 9.02 20.89
C ILE A 237 3.85 8.15 20.29
N ILE A 238 4.76 7.64 21.13
CA ILE A 238 5.90 6.86 20.67
C ILE A 238 5.44 5.58 19.96
N LEU A 239 4.53 4.82 20.57
CA LEU A 239 4.06 3.53 20.05
C LEU A 239 3.26 3.71 18.76
N TYR A 240 2.25 4.59 18.75
CA TYR A 240 1.27 4.60 17.66
C TYR A 240 1.55 5.64 16.58
N THR A 241 2.27 6.73 16.88
CA THR A 241 2.51 7.83 15.92
C THR A 241 3.92 7.86 15.34
N ILE A 242 4.90 7.27 16.05
CA ILE A 242 6.30 7.19 15.61
C ILE A 242 6.65 5.77 15.20
N ALA A 243 6.46 4.79 16.10
CA ALA A 243 6.71 3.38 15.83
C ALA A 243 5.59 2.68 15.04
N TRP A 244 4.48 3.40 14.78
CA TRP A 244 3.31 2.93 14.05
C TRP A 244 2.87 1.53 14.47
N ALA A 245 2.66 1.29 15.77
CA ALA A 245 2.08 0.03 16.23
C ALA A 245 0.63 -0.16 15.74
N ASP A 246 0.28 -1.37 15.32
CA ASP A 246 -1.09 -1.72 14.89
C ASP A 246 -1.94 -2.22 16.06
N HIS A 247 -1.39 -3.06 16.93
CA HIS A 247 -2.11 -3.68 18.04
C HIS A 247 -1.85 -2.97 19.38
N ASP A 248 -2.76 -3.18 20.33
CA ASP A 248 -2.68 -2.67 21.70
C ASP A 248 -1.46 -3.20 22.46
N GLN A 249 -0.35 -2.45 22.37
CA GLN A 249 0.91 -2.78 23.03
C GLN A 249 0.80 -2.65 24.56
N GLU A 250 -0.23 -1.97 25.07
CA GLU A 250 -0.42 -1.78 26.51
C GLU A 250 -1.17 -2.96 27.15
N ASN A 251 -1.79 -3.84 26.34
CA ASN A 251 -2.43 -5.07 26.79
C ASN A 251 -1.81 -6.29 26.09
N LEU A 252 -0.69 -6.76 26.65
CA LEU A 252 0.09 -7.86 26.10
C LEU A 252 -0.65 -9.21 26.04
N GLU A 253 -1.71 -9.40 26.84
CA GLU A 253 -2.51 -10.64 26.79
C GLU A 253 -3.37 -10.74 25.53
N LEU A 254 -3.81 -9.60 25.00
CA LEU A 254 -4.64 -9.51 23.79
C LEU A 254 -3.86 -9.08 22.54
N CYS A 255 -2.61 -8.64 22.71
CA CYS A 255 -1.78 -8.13 21.64
C CYS A 255 -1.32 -9.26 20.71
N LYS A 256 -1.80 -9.23 19.46
CA LYS A 256 -1.46 -10.24 18.44
C LYS A 256 -0.05 -10.08 17.87
N ASP A 257 0.47 -8.85 17.87
CA ASP A 257 1.80 -8.53 17.39
C ASP A 257 2.50 -7.59 18.39
N VAL A 258 3.35 -8.18 19.23
CA VAL A 258 4.10 -7.45 20.25
C VAL A 258 5.40 -6.95 19.65
N ILE A 259 5.60 -5.64 19.65
CA ILE A 259 6.82 -5.02 19.13
C ILE A 259 7.96 -5.27 20.13
N SER A 260 9.03 -5.93 19.67
CA SER A 260 10.26 -6.08 20.45
C SER A 260 10.98 -4.75 20.62
N THR A 261 11.75 -4.60 21.69
CA THR A 261 12.52 -3.38 21.96
C THR A 261 13.48 -3.03 20.82
N LYS A 262 14.12 -4.03 20.22
CA LYS A 262 14.94 -3.87 19.02
C LYS A 262 14.17 -3.25 17.85
N SER A 263 12.99 -3.80 17.54
CA SER A 263 12.13 -3.30 16.46
C SER A 263 11.66 -1.87 16.77
N GLY A 264 11.18 -1.62 17.99
CA GLY A 264 10.77 -0.30 18.44
C GLY A 264 11.89 0.75 18.28
N ILE A 265 13.09 0.45 18.79
CA ILE A 265 14.26 1.35 18.66
C ILE A 265 14.61 1.60 17.20
N ASN A 266 14.60 0.57 16.34
CA ASN A 266 14.88 0.72 14.91
C ASN A 266 13.88 1.66 14.24
N ARG A 267 12.57 1.50 14.52
CA ARG A 267 11.52 2.38 13.99
C ARG A 267 11.69 3.82 14.47
N LEU A 268 12.06 4.03 15.74
CA LEU A 268 12.35 5.36 16.28
C LEU A 268 13.59 5.99 15.61
N ALA A 269 14.65 5.20 15.40
CA ALA A 269 15.87 5.66 14.75
C ALA A 269 15.63 6.03 13.28
N LEU A 270 14.83 5.24 12.56
CA LEU A 270 14.41 5.52 11.19
C LEU A 270 13.59 6.81 11.09
N TYR A 271 12.59 6.96 11.97
CA TYR A 271 11.78 8.17 12.04
C TYR A 271 12.64 9.41 12.30
N HIS A 272 13.53 9.34 13.29
CA HIS A 272 14.44 10.44 13.62
C HIS A 272 15.39 10.79 12.47
N SER A 273 15.93 9.77 11.77
CA SER A 273 16.83 9.97 10.62
C SER A 273 16.11 10.57 9.40
N SER A 274 14.79 10.45 9.35
CA SER A 274 13.96 11.02 8.29
C SER A 274 13.71 12.51 8.47
N ILE A 275 13.69 13.00 9.72
CA ILE A 275 13.45 14.42 10.01
C ILE A 275 14.58 15.27 9.45
N GLY A 276 14.25 16.18 8.54
CA GLY A 276 15.22 17.11 7.95
C GLY A 276 16.17 16.48 6.93
N ARG A 277 15.93 15.22 6.52
CA ARG A 277 16.69 14.58 5.44
C ARG A 277 16.53 15.31 4.11
N PHE A 278 15.31 15.78 3.82
CA PHE A 278 15.05 16.62 2.65
C PHE A 278 14.71 18.05 3.08
N PRO A 279 15.38 19.08 2.51
CA PRO A 279 15.16 20.48 2.90
C PRO A 279 13.71 20.97 2.76
N ASN A 280 12.97 20.39 1.82
CA ASN A 280 11.58 20.76 1.51
C ASN A 280 10.54 19.90 2.26
N ALA A 281 10.98 18.92 3.05
CA ALA A 281 10.10 18.13 3.91
C ALA A 281 10.01 18.78 5.29
N ASN A 282 8.79 19.16 5.70
CA ASN A 282 8.53 19.81 6.98
C ASN A 282 8.65 18.83 8.17
N GLY A 283 8.42 17.54 7.92
CA GLY A 283 8.46 16.46 8.91
C GLY A 283 9.24 15.25 8.43
N ALA A 284 8.97 14.09 9.03
CA ALA A 284 9.62 12.83 8.65
C ALA A 284 8.98 12.17 7.41
N VAL A 285 7.74 12.53 7.06
CA VAL A 285 6.91 11.78 6.11
C VAL A 285 6.69 12.55 4.80
N ILE A 286 6.80 11.85 3.68
CA ILE A 286 6.51 12.34 2.33
C ILE A 286 5.55 11.40 1.58
N TYR A 287 4.89 11.93 0.56
CA TYR A 287 3.92 11.23 -0.28
C TYR A 287 4.12 11.61 -1.76
N PRO A 288 4.00 10.67 -2.72
CA PRO A 288 4.19 10.94 -4.13
C PRO A 288 3.05 11.77 -4.71
N ILE A 289 3.38 12.78 -5.51
CA ILE A 289 2.39 13.55 -6.26
C ILE A 289 1.71 12.62 -7.27
N TYR A 290 0.40 12.76 -7.45
CA TYR A 290 -0.52 11.93 -8.24
C TYR A 290 -0.86 10.54 -7.67
N GLY A 291 -0.26 10.17 -6.54
CA GLY A 291 -0.63 8.97 -5.79
C GLY A 291 0.41 7.86 -5.85
N GLN A 292 0.16 6.78 -5.10
CA GLN A 292 1.12 5.70 -4.92
C GLN A 292 1.32 4.84 -6.17
N GLY A 293 0.35 4.84 -7.09
CA GLY A 293 0.42 4.14 -8.37
C GLY A 293 1.50 4.66 -9.33
N GLU A 294 2.03 5.86 -9.09
CA GLU A 294 3.19 6.38 -9.82
C GLU A 294 4.44 5.53 -9.57
N LEU A 295 4.55 4.87 -8.41
CA LEU A 295 5.71 4.05 -8.08
C LEU A 295 5.81 2.82 -8.99
N SER A 296 4.70 2.11 -9.19
CA SER A 296 4.63 0.97 -10.12
C SER A 296 4.96 1.40 -11.56
N GLN A 297 4.44 2.55 -11.99
CA GLN A 297 4.71 3.09 -13.33
C GLN A 297 6.19 3.46 -13.52
N ALA A 298 6.81 4.08 -12.51
CA ALA A 298 8.21 4.47 -12.56
C ALA A 298 9.15 3.26 -12.67
N PHE A 299 8.87 2.18 -11.91
CA PHE A 299 9.59 0.92 -12.06
C PHE A 299 9.31 0.22 -13.40
N CYS A 300 8.07 0.27 -13.90
CA CYS A 300 7.77 -0.25 -15.23
C CYS A 300 8.57 0.49 -16.32
N ARG A 301 8.67 1.82 -16.23
CA ARG A 301 9.52 2.61 -17.11
C ARG A 301 10.98 2.22 -16.99
N ARG A 302 11.50 2.03 -15.76
CA ARG A 302 12.89 1.61 -15.54
C ARG A 302 13.18 0.27 -16.20
N ALA A 303 12.27 -0.70 -16.12
CA ALA A 303 12.39 -1.98 -16.80
C ALA A 303 12.36 -1.82 -18.33
N ALA A 304 11.46 -0.99 -18.86
CA ALA A 304 11.33 -0.76 -20.30
C ALA A 304 12.60 -0.15 -20.91
N VAL A 305 13.25 0.79 -20.21
CA VAL A 305 14.55 1.37 -20.60
C VAL A 305 15.64 0.29 -20.73
N LYS A 306 15.54 -0.80 -19.96
CA LYS A 306 16.47 -1.93 -20.02
C LYS A 306 15.96 -3.09 -20.91
N GLY A 307 14.97 -2.83 -21.77
CA GLY A 307 14.53 -3.77 -22.81
C GLY A 307 13.32 -4.65 -22.46
N CYS A 308 12.66 -4.41 -21.34
CA CYS A 308 11.41 -5.09 -21.02
C CYS A 308 10.28 -4.69 -21.98
N ILE A 309 9.56 -5.68 -22.50
CA ILE A 309 8.36 -5.47 -23.33
C ILE A 309 7.13 -5.39 -22.44
N TYR A 310 6.37 -4.29 -22.55
CA TYR A 310 5.18 -4.05 -21.76
C TYR A 310 3.91 -4.09 -22.61
N VAL A 311 2.89 -4.84 -22.16
CA VAL A 311 1.61 -4.96 -22.86
C VAL A 311 0.44 -4.93 -21.88
N LEU A 312 -0.30 -3.81 -21.87
CA LEU A 312 -1.57 -3.67 -21.14
C LEU A 312 -2.75 -4.24 -21.95
N ARG A 313 -3.89 -4.44 -21.27
CA ARG A 313 -5.12 -5.03 -21.85
C ARG A 313 -4.85 -6.40 -22.48
N MET A 314 -3.90 -7.16 -21.94
CA MET A 314 -3.52 -8.47 -22.46
C MET A 314 -3.76 -9.56 -21.42
N PRO A 315 -4.95 -10.17 -21.38
CA PRO A 315 -5.21 -11.30 -20.49
C PRO A 315 -4.41 -12.53 -20.90
N VAL A 316 -3.79 -13.16 -19.91
CA VAL A 316 -3.29 -14.55 -20.01
C VAL A 316 -4.44 -15.48 -19.66
N ILE A 317 -4.80 -16.39 -20.57
CA ILE A 317 -5.98 -17.27 -20.42
C ILE A 317 -5.60 -18.70 -20.04
N ALA A 318 -4.38 -19.14 -20.32
CA ALA A 318 -3.91 -20.47 -19.94
C ALA A 318 -2.39 -20.53 -19.75
N LEU A 319 -1.96 -21.49 -18.94
CA LEU A 319 -0.58 -21.93 -18.77
C LEU A 319 -0.32 -23.09 -19.73
N LEU A 320 0.83 -23.07 -20.39
CA LEU A 320 1.31 -24.15 -21.24
C LEU A 320 2.17 -25.08 -20.38
N MET A 321 1.86 -26.37 -20.41
CA MET A 321 2.55 -27.43 -19.69
C MET A 321 3.21 -28.39 -20.69
N ASP A 322 4.20 -29.15 -20.22
CA ASP A 322 4.71 -30.29 -20.98
C ASP A 322 3.64 -31.36 -21.22
N LYS A 323 3.96 -32.34 -22.07
CA LYS A 323 3.04 -33.44 -22.42
C LYS A 323 2.59 -34.27 -21.21
N ASP A 324 3.39 -34.28 -20.16
CA ASP A 324 3.09 -35.00 -18.92
C ASP A 324 2.29 -34.14 -17.92
N GLY A 325 2.08 -32.84 -18.23
CA GLY A 325 1.38 -31.87 -17.39
C GLY A 325 2.14 -31.48 -16.12
N ARG A 326 3.45 -31.74 -16.05
CA ARG A 326 4.28 -31.60 -14.84
C ARG A 326 5.11 -30.32 -14.86
N THR A 327 5.58 -29.91 -16.03
CA THR A 327 6.53 -28.81 -16.17
C THR A 327 5.89 -27.64 -16.90
N TYR A 328 5.96 -26.44 -16.33
CA TYR A 328 5.57 -25.20 -16.98
C TYR A 328 6.49 -24.89 -18.18
N GLN A 329 5.91 -24.43 -19.29
CA GLN A 329 6.64 -24.05 -20.51
C GLN A 329 6.38 -22.61 -20.98
N GLY A 330 5.23 -22.03 -20.62
CA GLY A 330 4.83 -20.75 -21.18
C GLY A 330 3.39 -20.38 -20.88
N VAL A 331 2.89 -19.35 -21.56
CA VAL A 331 1.52 -18.85 -21.41
C VAL A 331 0.82 -18.73 -22.75
N ARG A 332 -0.50 -18.86 -22.73
CA ARG A 332 -1.39 -18.55 -23.84
C ARG A 332 -2.17 -17.28 -23.56
N LEU A 333 -2.11 -16.34 -24.48
CA LEU A 333 -2.78 -15.05 -24.41
C LEU A 333 -4.22 -15.13 -24.92
N ALA A 334 -5.05 -14.14 -24.57
CA ALA A 334 -6.39 -13.97 -25.13
C ALA A 334 -6.40 -13.79 -26.66
N SER A 335 -5.28 -13.36 -27.25
CA SER A 335 -5.07 -13.31 -28.69
C SER A 335 -4.95 -14.69 -29.35
N GLY A 336 -4.80 -15.76 -28.55
CA GLY A 336 -4.45 -17.10 -29.00
C GLY A 336 -2.94 -17.32 -29.17
N GLN A 337 -2.11 -16.28 -29.03
CA GLN A 337 -0.67 -16.40 -29.12
C GLN A 337 -0.09 -17.16 -27.93
N GLU A 338 0.84 -18.07 -28.21
CA GLU A 338 1.62 -18.80 -27.21
C GLU A 338 3.01 -18.20 -27.09
N LEU A 339 3.44 -17.99 -25.85
CA LEU A 339 4.72 -17.38 -25.49
C LEU A 339 5.43 -18.28 -24.49
N ILE A 340 6.72 -18.50 -24.71
CA ILE A 340 7.53 -19.46 -23.96
C ILE A 340 8.40 -18.73 -22.95
N SER A 341 8.48 -19.26 -21.74
CA SER A 341 9.35 -18.78 -20.68
C SER A 341 9.63 -19.88 -19.67
N PRO A 342 10.86 -19.98 -19.12
CA PRO A 342 11.17 -20.92 -18.05
C PRO A 342 10.56 -20.51 -16.71
N GLN A 343 10.24 -19.23 -16.53
CA GLN A 343 9.71 -18.68 -15.28
C GLN A 343 8.50 -17.77 -15.51
N LEU A 344 7.55 -17.85 -14.58
CA LEU A 344 6.33 -17.04 -14.55
C LEU A 344 6.14 -16.42 -13.18
N ILE A 345 5.94 -15.10 -13.17
CA ILE A 345 5.52 -14.36 -11.99
C ILE A 345 4.07 -13.93 -12.20
N LEU A 346 3.24 -14.17 -11.20
CA LEU A 346 1.83 -13.79 -11.18
C LEU A 346 1.55 -12.83 -10.03
N ALA A 347 0.77 -11.79 -10.31
CA ALA A 347 0.20 -10.95 -9.26
C ALA A 347 -0.73 -11.75 -8.34
N PRO A 348 -0.97 -11.30 -7.10
CA PRO A 348 -1.79 -12.02 -6.14
C PRO A 348 -3.23 -12.21 -6.61
N SER A 349 -3.75 -11.39 -7.51
CA SER A 349 -5.13 -11.49 -8.04
C SER A 349 -5.37 -12.71 -8.94
N PHE A 350 -4.33 -13.48 -9.29
CA PHE A 350 -4.47 -14.68 -10.12
C PHE A 350 -4.64 -15.95 -9.28
N ALA A 351 -5.22 -16.98 -9.89
CA ALA A 351 -5.38 -18.30 -9.29
C ALA A 351 -5.25 -19.40 -10.34
N ILE A 352 -4.62 -20.50 -9.95
CA ILE A 352 -4.54 -21.71 -10.78
C ILE A 352 -5.61 -22.68 -10.26
N PRO A 353 -6.64 -23.03 -11.06
CA PRO A 353 -7.73 -23.90 -10.61
C PRO A 353 -7.22 -25.29 -10.17
N THR A 354 -7.54 -25.70 -8.95
CA THR A 354 -7.15 -27.01 -8.38
C THR A 354 -7.98 -28.19 -8.90
N THR A 355 -8.94 -27.97 -9.80
CA THR A 355 -9.83 -29.02 -10.35
C THR A 355 -9.23 -29.80 -11.51
N SER A 356 -7.98 -29.52 -11.91
CA SER A 356 -7.25 -30.45 -12.77
C SER A 356 -6.99 -31.74 -11.99
N PRO A 357 -7.37 -32.93 -12.50
CA PRO A 357 -7.16 -34.20 -11.80
C PRO A 357 -5.68 -34.47 -11.45
N ARG A 358 -4.73 -33.75 -12.07
CA ARG A 358 -3.28 -33.87 -11.83
C ARG A 358 -2.70 -32.89 -10.79
N ALA A 359 -3.44 -31.85 -10.38
CA ALA A 359 -3.01 -30.94 -9.30
C ALA A 359 -3.06 -31.60 -7.90
N VAL A 360 -3.65 -32.79 -7.81
CA VAL A 360 -3.82 -33.56 -6.57
C VAL A 360 -2.55 -34.30 -6.16
N GLU A 361 -1.66 -34.66 -7.10
CA GLU A 361 -0.43 -35.43 -6.77
C GLU A 361 0.66 -34.57 -6.09
N VAL A 362 0.72 -33.26 -6.35
CA VAL A 362 1.72 -32.37 -5.73
C VAL A 362 1.34 -32.00 -4.28
N LYS A 363 0.09 -32.23 -3.86
CA LYS A 363 -0.41 -31.92 -2.50
C LYS A 363 0.12 -32.84 -1.38
N ILE A 364 1.01 -33.79 -1.66
CA ILE A 364 1.42 -34.80 -0.65
C ILE A 364 2.55 -34.31 0.28
N SER A 365 3.14 -33.11 0.11
CA SER A 365 4.30 -32.71 0.93
C SER A 365 4.19 -31.45 1.79
N ASN A 366 3.09 -30.68 1.79
CA ASN A 366 2.89 -29.64 2.80
C ASN A 366 1.40 -29.41 3.09
N ASP A 367 1.01 -29.76 4.31
CA ASP A 367 -0.34 -29.73 4.85
C ASP A 367 -0.74 -28.30 5.22
N LYS A 368 -1.30 -27.56 4.25
CA LYS A 368 -2.12 -26.34 4.42
C LYS A 368 -2.76 -26.01 3.06
N SER A 369 -4.04 -25.66 3.06
CA SER A 369 -4.72 -25.24 1.83
C SER A 369 -4.05 -23.95 1.29
N PRO A 370 -3.90 -23.75 -0.04
CA PRO A 370 -3.27 -22.55 -0.61
C PRO A 370 -4.15 -21.28 -0.49
N SER A 371 -5.12 -21.23 0.44
CA SER A 371 -6.22 -20.25 0.43
C SER A 371 -6.74 -19.85 1.81
N ASP A 372 -6.04 -20.11 2.90
CA ASP A 372 -6.47 -19.59 4.20
C ASP A 372 -5.91 -18.16 4.36
N ALA A 373 -6.80 -17.17 4.37
CA ALA A 373 -6.42 -15.79 4.68
C ALA A 373 -5.81 -15.76 6.09
N GLU A 374 -4.57 -15.26 6.19
CA GLU A 374 -3.85 -15.16 7.47
C GLU A 374 -4.27 -13.94 8.28
N GLY A 375 -4.96 -12.99 7.65
CA GLY A 375 -5.52 -11.80 8.28
C GLY A 375 -6.38 -11.00 7.32
N LYS A 376 -6.99 -9.93 7.80
CA LYS A 376 -7.75 -8.98 6.97
C LYS A 376 -7.38 -7.54 7.32
N VAL A 377 -7.50 -6.67 6.33
CA VAL A 377 -7.32 -5.22 6.49
C VAL A 377 -8.58 -4.53 6.05
N ALA A 378 -9.17 -3.77 6.96
CA ALA A 378 -10.23 -2.84 6.61
C ALA A 378 -9.60 -1.59 6.00
N ARG A 379 -10.05 -1.21 4.80
CA ARG A 379 -9.65 0.03 4.13
C ARG A 379 -10.85 0.91 3.89
N GLY A 380 -10.65 2.21 4.10
CA GLY A 380 -11.66 3.24 3.92
C GLY A 380 -11.12 4.37 3.08
N ILE A 381 -11.97 4.93 2.24
CA ILE A 381 -11.70 6.15 1.50
C ILE A 381 -12.89 7.09 1.64
N CYS A 382 -12.60 8.35 1.94
CA CYS A 382 -13.58 9.40 2.14
C CYS A 382 -13.21 10.60 1.28
N ILE A 383 -14.19 11.16 0.58
CA ILE A 383 -14.06 12.44 -0.13
C ILE A 383 -14.90 13.45 0.63
N ALA A 384 -14.29 14.54 1.08
CA ALA A 384 -14.94 15.54 1.90
C ALA A 384 -14.67 16.98 1.42
N LYS A 385 -15.53 17.90 1.85
CA LYS A 385 -15.30 19.34 1.80
C LYS A 385 -14.60 19.77 3.08
N ASN A 386 -13.55 20.56 2.92
CA ASN A 386 -12.66 21.07 3.98
C ASN A 386 -11.69 20.00 4.53
N SER A 387 -10.60 20.48 5.13
CA SER A 387 -9.60 19.66 5.80
C SER A 387 -10.06 19.30 7.21
N ILE A 388 -9.71 18.09 7.69
CA ILE A 388 -9.83 17.67 9.10
C ILE A 388 -9.24 18.71 10.05
N LYS A 389 -8.13 19.36 9.67
CA LYS A 389 -7.55 20.48 10.40
C LYS A 389 -7.23 21.63 9.43
N PRO A 390 -7.86 22.82 9.58
CA PRO A 390 -7.69 23.93 8.63
C PRO A 390 -6.24 24.32 8.32
N GLU A 391 -5.34 24.14 9.28
CA GLU A 391 -3.91 24.46 9.18
C GLU A 391 -3.06 23.40 8.44
N ALA A 392 -3.60 22.21 8.17
CA ALA A 392 -2.86 21.12 7.52
C ALA A 392 -3.54 20.70 6.23
N ALA A 393 -2.81 20.79 5.10
CA ALA A 393 -3.34 20.36 3.81
C ALA A 393 -3.23 18.84 3.67
N ASN A 394 -2.06 18.29 4.04
CA ASN A 394 -1.80 16.86 4.08
C ASN A 394 -1.44 16.47 5.51
N CYS A 395 -2.16 15.52 6.11
CA CYS A 395 -1.90 15.13 7.50
C CYS A 395 -2.16 13.66 7.79
N LEU A 396 -1.42 13.15 8.77
CA LEU A 396 -1.69 11.87 9.39
C LEU A 396 -2.54 12.06 10.64
N VAL A 397 -3.51 11.18 10.85
CA VAL A 397 -4.27 11.08 12.09
C VAL A 397 -4.22 9.64 12.58
N PHE A 398 -3.94 9.47 13.86
CA PHE A 398 -3.88 8.17 14.50
C PHE A 398 -4.97 8.07 15.56
N PHE A 399 -5.74 6.99 15.52
CA PHE A 399 -6.67 6.59 16.58
C PHE A 399 -6.08 5.36 17.28
N PRO A 400 -5.27 5.54 18.35
CA PRO A 400 -4.74 4.42 19.10
C PRO A 400 -5.85 3.48 19.60
N PRO A 401 -5.50 2.25 19.99
CA PRO A 401 -6.39 1.37 20.74
C PRO A 401 -7.10 2.10 21.88
N ARG A 402 -8.36 1.74 22.10
CA ARG A 402 -9.27 2.32 23.10
C ARG A 402 -9.63 3.81 22.91
N SER A 403 -9.23 4.47 21.82
CA SER A 403 -9.50 5.90 21.61
C SER A 403 -10.85 6.19 20.95
N LEU A 404 -11.38 5.26 20.14
CA LEU A 404 -12.71 5.39 19.52
C LEU A 404 -13.80 4.80 20.40
N TYR A 405 -13.52 3.64 21.01
CA TYR A 405 -14.37 2.94 21.97
C TYR A 405 -13.52 1.96 22.80
N PRO A 406 -13.97 1.57 24.02
CA PRO A 406 -13.14 0.80 24.96
C PRO A 406 -12.65 -0.56 24.45
N GLU A 407 -13.41 -1.25 23.60
CA GLU A 407 -13.06 -2.57 23.06
C GLU A 407 -12.18 -2.51 21.81
N GLN A 408 -11.76 -1.32 21.37
CA GLN A 408 -10.88 -1.16 20.20
C GLN A 408 -9.48 -1.70 20.53
N ILE A 409 -9.08 -2.81 19.90
CA ILE A 409 -7.78 -3.46 20.10
C ILE A 409 -6.73 -3.14 19.03
N THR A 410 -7.12 -2.51 17.92
CA THR A 410 -6.23 -2.08 16.83
C THR A 410 -6.29 -0.58 16.61
N SER A 411 -5.17 -0.01 16.18
CA SER A 411 -5.06 1.39 15.77
C SER A 411 -5.77 1.60 14.43
N VAL A 412 -6.48 2.74 14.28
CA VAL A 412 -6.94 3.20 12.97
C VAL A 412 -5.99 4.31 12.50
N ARG A 413 -5.35 4.08 11.35
CA ARG A 413 -4.47 5.05 10.70
C ARG A 413 -5.24 5.82 9.65
N VAL A 414 -5.01 7.12 9.55
CA VAL A 414 -5.68 8.00 8.61
C VAL A 414 -4.68 8.88 7.91
N LEU A 415 -4.76 8.96 6.58
CA LEU A 415 -3.99 9.90 5.76
C LEU A 415 -4.96 10.78 4.97
N GLN A 416 -4.96 12.07 5.26
CA GLN A 416 -5.67 13.05 4.45
C GLN A 416 -4.71 13.73 3.48
N LEU A 417 -5.15 13.87 2.24
CA LEU A 417 -4.47 14.55 1.16
C LEU A 417 -5.37 15.62 0.54
N SER A 418 -4.74 16.72 0.14
CA SER A 418 -5.41 17.79 -0.59
C SER A 418 -5.07 17.77 -2.08
N SER A 419 -5.72 18.65 -2.85
CA SER A 419 -5.39 18.88 -4.26
C SER A 419 -3.93 19.27 -4.53
N ASN A 420 -3.17 19.67 -3.51
CA ASN A 420 -1.78 20.10 -3.67
C ASN A 420 -0.80 18.96 -4.00
N VAL A 421 -1.24 17.69 -3.91
CA VAL A 421 -0.54 16.49 -4.40
C VAL A 421 -1.21 15.89 -5.65
N GLY A 422 -2.14 16.59 -6.29
CA GLY A 422 -2.72 16.16 -7.57
C GLY A 422 -3.68 14.97 -7.49
N VAL A 423 -4.09 14.52 -6.29
CA VAL A 423 -4.99 13.36 -6.12
C VAL A 423 -6.47 13.71 -6.18
N CYS A 424 -6.84 14.99 -6.10
CA CYS A 424 -8.22 15.45 -6.10
C CYS A 424 -8.34 16.91 -6.58
N PRO A 425 -9.53 17.37 -7.02
CA PRO A 425 -9.72 18.75 -7.43
C PRO A 425 -9.62 19.74 -6.26
N PRO A 426 -9.38 21.04 -6.53
CA PRO A 426 -9.38 22.07 -5.48
C PRO A 426 -10.67 22.08 -4.66
N LYS A 427 -10.55 22.42 -3.37
CA LYS A 427 -11.63 22.47 -2.36
C LYS A 427 -12.21 21.11 -1.94
N THR A 428 -11.68 20.01 -2.46
CA THR A 428 -11.94 18.66 -1.93
C THR A 428 -10.69 18.08 -1.30
N PHE A 429 -10.90 17.11 -0.42
CA PHE A 429 -9.86 16.35 0.25
C PHE A 429 -10.19 14.86 0.14
N VAL A 430 -9.15 14.04 -0.01
CA VAL A 430 -9.24 12.58 0.00
C VAL A 430 -8.61 12.10 1.29
N THR A 431 -9.37 11.33 2.05
CA THR A 431 -8.95 10.76 3.33
C THR A 431 -9.00 9.25 3.26
N TYR A 432 -7.85 8.61 3.41
CA TYR A 432 -7.72 7.16 3.51
C TYR A 432 -7.68 6.75 4.97
N LEU A 433 -8.31 5.62 5.29
CA LEU A 433 -8.32 5.00 6.60
C LEU A 433 -7.92 3.53 6.47
N SER A 434 -7.15 3.00 7.41
CA SER A 434 -6.96 1.55 7.54
C SER A 434 -6.88 1.08 8.98
N ALA A 435 -7.27 -0.17 9.18
CA ALA A 435 -7.07 -0.92 10.41
C ALA A 435 -6.98 -2.42 10.13
N VAL A 436 -6.14 -3.13 10.88
CA VAL A 436 -6.15 -4.59 10.92
C VAL A 436 -7.43 -5.06 11.62
N CYS A 437 -8.04 -6.12 11.10
CA CYS A 437 -9.28 -6.71 11.63
C CYS A 437 -9.33 -8.22 11.39
N ASP A 438 -10.09 -8.95 12.20
CA ASP A 438 -10.32 -10.38 12.02
C ASP A 438 -11.39 -10.67 10.97
N ASP A 439 -12.40 -9.80 10.90
CA ASP A 439 -13.52 -9.95 9.98
C ASP A 439 -14.08 -8.61 9.48
N ALA A 440 -14.98 -8.71 8.50
CA ALA A 440 -15.59 -7.55 7.86
C ALA A 440 -16.48 -6.72 8.81
N VAL A 441 -17.09 -7.35 9.82
CA VAL A 441 -17.97 -6.67 10.78
C VAL A 441 -17.14 -5.79 11.71
N GLU A 442 -16.05 -6.34 12.26
CA GLU A 442 -15.09 -5.62 13.08
C GLU A 442 -14.44 -4.49 12.29
N GLY A 443 -13.92 -4.79 11.09
CA GLY A 443 -13.27 -3.82 10.23
C GLY A 443 -14.17 -2.64 9.89
N LYS A 444 -15.43 -2.89 9.51
CA LYS A 444 -16.41 -1.83 9.27
C LYS A 444 -16.75 -1.04 10.53
N LYS A 445 -16.86 -1.69 11.70
CA LYS A 445 -17.13 -1.00 12.97
C LYS A 445 -16.02 0.00 13.28
N LEU A 446 -14.76 -0.41 13.16
CA LEU A 446 -13.58 0.44 13.36
C LEU A 446 -13.60 1.66 12.44
N LEU A 447 -13.72 1.44 11.13
CA LEU A 447 -13.66 2.51 10.16
C LEU A 447 -14.85 3.46 10.24
N ASN A 448 -16.07 2.96 10.49
CA ASN A 448 -17.23 3.82 10.70
C ASN A 448 -17.08 4.67 11.98
N ALA A 449 -16.52 4.12 13.06
CA ALA A 449 -16.25 4.90 14.27
C ALA A 449 -15.26 6.05 14.00
N ALA A 450 -14.18 5.78 13.25
CA ALA A 450 -13.23 6.81 12.85
C ALA A 450 -13.86 7.85 11.90
N ILE A 451 -14.67 7.44 10.93
CA ILE A 451 -15.40 8.34 10.04
C ILE A 451 -16.34 9.25 10.83
N ASN A 452 -17.12 8.71 11.77
CA ASN A 452 -18.02 9.49 12.62
C ASN A 452 -17.27 10.46 13.55
N ALA A 453 -16.07 10.07 14.00
CA ALA A 453 -15.21 10.94 14.78
C ALA A 453 -14.69 12.12 13.95
N LEU A 454 -14.36 11.90 12.67
CA LEU A 454 -13.73 12.91 11.81
C LEU A 454 -14.71 13.78 11.03
N PHE A 455 -15.83 13.25 10.55
CA PHE A 455 -16.66 13.91 9.55
C PHE A 455 -18.07 14.26 10.06
N SER A 456 -18.68 15.27 9.44
CA SER A 456 -20.12 15.51 9.48
C SER A 456 -20.76 14.90 8.23
N MET A 457 -21.94 14.28 8.41
CA MET A 457 -22.71 13.74 7.29
C MET A 457 -23.44 14.89 6.59
N ALA A 458 -23.35 14.97 5.26
CA ALA A 458 -24.15 15.91 4.49
C ALA A 458 -25.65 15.59 4.68
N VAL A 459 -26.39 16.44 5.36
CA VAL A 459 -27.86 16.36 5.43
C VAL A 459 -28.39 16.95 4.12
N SER A 460 -29.17 16.18 3.38
CA SER A 460 -29.89 16.71 2.22
C SER A 460 -30.94 17.72 2.71
N SER A 461 -30.66 19.01 2.58
CA SER A 461 -31.66 20.05 2.79
C SER A 461 -32.74 19.91 1.73
N SER A 462 -33.97 19.61 2.14
CA SER A 462 -35.16 19.77 1.30
C SER A 462 -35.31 21.23 0.86
N PRO A 463 -35.90 21.53 -0.32
CA PRO A 463 -35.85 22.85 -0.96
C PRO A 463 -36.77 23.93 -0.35
N GLU A 464 -37.10 23.86 0.95
CA GLU A 464 -38.03 24.79 1.59
C GLU A 464 -37.54 25.21 2.98
N ASN A 465 -36.60 26.16 3.02
CA ASN A 465 -36.70 27.29 3.94
C ASN A 465 -35.64 28.35 3.59
N ASN A 466 -36.09 29.42 2.91
CA ASN A 466 -35.39 30.68 2.88
C ASN A 466 -35.59 31.37 4.23
N GLY A 467 -34.54 31.45 5.05
CA GLY A 467 -34.58 32.27 6.24
C GLY A 467 -33.42 32.07 7.20
N ILE A 468 -32.60 33.12 7.29
CA ILE A 468 -31.76 33.54 8.43
C ILE A 468 -30.30 33.08 8.35
N ASP A 469 -29.50 33.97 7.75
CA ASP A 469 -28.11 34.24 8.13
C ASP A 469 -27.96 34.30 9.66
N ASN A 470 -26.85 33.76 10.16
CA ASN A 470 -26.36 33.74 11.55
C ASN A 470 -26.86 32.56 12.40
N LEU A 471 -26.11 31.45 12.33
CA LEU A 471 -25.81 30.53 13.44
C LEU A 471 -24.61 29.65 13.03
N CYS A 472 -23.45 30.28 12.81
CA CYS A 472 -22.18 29.58 12.66
C CYS A 472 -21.10 30.42 13.36
N GLU A 473 -21.30 30.63 14.66
CA GLU A 473 -20.28 31.18 15.56
C GLU A 473 -19.68 30.02 16.37
N HIS A 474 -18.40 29.74 16.07
CA HIS A 474 -17.43 29.06 16.96
C HIS A 474 -17.76 27.66 17.50
N THR A 475 -17.98 26.70 16.62
CA THR A 475 -17.63 25.29 16.86
C THR A 475 -16.65 24.83 15.78
N GLU A 476 -15.61 24.06 16.14
CA GLU A 476 -14.71 23.41 15.16
C GLU A 476 -15.55 22.45 14.29
N GLU A 477 -16.11 22.94 13.17
CA GLU A 477 -17.00 22.14 12.33
C GLU A 477 -16.23 21.04 11.61
N LYS A 478 -16.60 19.79 11.87
CA LYS A 478 -16.07 18.60 11.18
C LYS A 478 -16.28 18.72 9.65
N PRO A 479 -15.30 18.30 8.82
CA PRO A 479 -15.44 18.31 7.37
C PRO A 479 -16.70 17.58 6.89
N CYS A 480 -17.32 18.11 5.83
CA CYS A 480 -18.56 17.57 5.29
C CYS A 480 -18.27 16.42 4.32
N LEU A 481 -18.68 15.21 4.66
CA LEU A 481 -18.47 14.01 3.86
C LEU A 481 -19.37 14.02 2.61
N LEU A 482 -18.79 13.82 1.43
CA LEU A 482 -19.49 13.79 0.14
C LEU A 482 -19.64 12.37 -0.41
N TRP A 483 -18.64 11.52 -0.20
CA TRP A 483 -18.60 10.17 -0.72
C TRP A 483 -17.66 9.31 0.14
N SER A 484 -17.97 8.04 0.30
CA SER A 484 -17.06 7.09 0.93
C SER A 484 -17.17 5.68 0.36
N ALA A 485 -16.09 4.92 0.47
CA ALA A 485 -16.09 3.48 0.31
C ALA A 485 -15.33 2.81 1.45
N LEU A 486 -15.83 1.66 1.89
CA LEU A 486 -15.19 0.76 2.85
C LEU A 486 -15.07 -0.61 2.20
N TYR A 487 -13.90 -1.23 2.26
CA TYR A 487 -13.66 -2.54 1.68
C TYR A 487 -12.67 -3.34 2.53
N ILE A 488 -12.83 -4.66 2.50
CA ILE A 488 -12.05 -5.57 3.34
C ILE A 488 -11.12 -6.38 2.47
N GLN A 489 -9.83 -6.12 2.58
CA GLN A 489 -8.78 -6.84 1.87
C GLN A 489 -8.38 -8.10 2.64
N ASP A 490 -8.33 -9.23 1.93
CA ASP A 490 -7.88 -10.50 2.49
C ASP A 490 -6.35 -10.62 2.38
N LEU A 491 -5.64 -10.73 3.50
CA LEU A 491 -4.20 -10.99 3.51
C LEU A 491 -3.99 -12.49 3.33
N THR A 492 -3.43 -12.88 2.19
CA THR A 492 -3.25 -14.27 1.79
C THR A 492 -1.78 -14.51 1.43
N LYS A 493 -1.16 -15.55 2.00
CA LYS A 493 0.19 -15.96 1.62
C LYS A 493 0.12 -17.05 0.56
N PHE A 494 0.85 -16.85 -0.55
CA PHE A 494 0.92 -17.84 -1.63
C PHE A 494 2.25 -18.55 -1.61
N HIS A 495 2.16 -19.87 -1.58
CA HIS A 495 3.26 -20.72 -1.98
C HIS A 495 2.93 -21.23 -3.39
N GLY A 496 3.83 -21.00 -4.34
CA GLY A 496 3.67 -21.48 -5.71
C GLY A 496 3.47 -22.99 -5.73
N VAL A 497 2.55 -23.46 -6.58
CA VAL A 497 2.29 -24.91 -6.77
C VAL A 497 3.40 -25.56 -7.60
N TYR A 498 4.12 -24.77 -8.40
CA TYR A 498 5.22 -25.20 -9.26
C TYR A 498 6.42 -24.28 -9.03
N ASP A 499 7.64 -24.82 -8.95
CA ASP A 499 8.85 -24.02 -8.69
C ASP A 499 9.08 -22.89 -9.71
N SER A 500 8.65 -23.12 -10.95
CA SER A 500 8.70 -22.17 -12.08
C SER A 500 7.60 -21.11 -12.09
N ILE A 501 6.54 -21.26 -11.27
CA ILE A 501 5.40 -20.33 -11.21
C ILE A 501 5.28 -19.78 -9.80
N ARG A 502 5.53 -18.48 -9.64
CA ARG A 502 5.54 -17.84 -8.33
C ARG A 502 4.58 -16.66 -8.28
N PHE A 503 4.06 -16.41 -7.10
CA PHE A 503 3.20 -15.26 -6.83
C PHE A 503 3.99 -14.20 -6.09
N THR A 504 3.86 -12.94 -6.51
CA THR A 504 4.46 -11.83 -5.79
C THR A 504 3.84 -11.66 -4.40
N PRO A 505 4.57 -11.02 -3.47
CA PRO A 505 3.99 -10.54 -2.23
C PRO A 505 2.79 -9.64 -2.51
N MET A 506 1.78 -9.71 -1.66
CA MET A 506 0.63 -8.83 -1.75
C MET A 506 0.76 -7.65 -0.79
N PRO A 507 0.04 -6.54 -1.03
CA PRO A 507 0.15 -5.38 -0.16
C PRO A 507 -0.35 -5.66 1.26
N ASP A 508 0.53 -5.43 2.22
CA ASP A 508 0.28 -5.52 3.66
C ASP A 508 -0.58 -4.35 4.22
N GLU A 509 -0.84 -4.43 5.51
CA GLU A 509 -1.54 -3.48 6.38
C GLU A 509 -0.73 -2.23 6.73
N HIS A 510 0.58 -2.26 6.50
CA HIS A 510 1.50 -1.25 7.01
C HIS A 510 1.41 0.07 6.24
N LEU A 511 1.70 1.16 6.95
CA LEU A 511 1.79 2.50 6.35
C LEU A 511 3.09 2.66 5.52
N HIS A 512 4.17 1.97 5.89
CA HIS A 512 5.46 1.98 5.19
C HIS A 512 5.53 0.94 4.07
N TYR A 513 6.68 0.90 3.38
CA TYR A 513 6.97 -0.03 2.28
C TYR A 513 8.02 -1.09 2.61
N ASP A 514 8.64 -1.05 3.81
CA ASP A 514 9.78 -1.91 4.13
C ASP A 514 9.45 -3.41 3.97
N ASP A 515 8.38 -3.92 4.59
CA ASP A 515 8.05 -5.35 4.54
C ASP A 515 7.79 -5.86 3.11
N ILE A 516 7.01 -5.12 2.31
CA ILE A 516 6.76 -5.48 0.92
C ILE A 516 8.04 -5.40 0.08
N LEU A 517 8.94 -4.46 0.35
CA LEU A 517 10.21 -4.36 -0.34
C LEU A 517 11.14 -5.51 0.03
N ASP A 518 11.30 -5.80 1.32
CA ASP A 518 12.12 -6.91 1.82
C ASP A 518 11.63 -8.24 1.24
N ALA A 519 10.31 -8.45 1.22
CA ALA A 519 9.71 -9.63 0.60
C ALA A 519 9.98 -9.70 -0.91
N THR A 520 9.94 -8.55 -1.60
CA THR A 520 10.22 -8.45 -3.05
C THR A 520 11.69 -8.71 -3.37
N GLU A 521 12.63 -8.16 -2.59
CA GLU A 521 14.06 -8.41 -2.75
C GLU A 521 14.40 -9.88 -2.49
N LYS A 522 13.86 -10.46 -1.41
CA LYS A 522 14.02 -11.88 -1.12
C LYS A 522 13.47 -12.73 -2.26
N PHE A 523 12.29 -12.40 -2.78
CA PHE A 523 11.68 -13.08 -3.91
C PHE A 523 12.58 -13.02 -5.17
N PHE A 524 13.17 -11.87 -5.47
CA PHE A 524 14.12 -11.73 -6.58
C PHE A 524 15.36 -12.61 -6.38
N LYS A 525 15.94 -12.63 -5.17
CA LYS A 525 17.11 -13.47 -4.85
C LYS A 525 16.78 -14.96 -4.93
N GLU A 526 15.55 -15.37 -4.64
CA GLU A 526 15.11 -16.75 -4.82
C GLU A 526 14.91 -17.12 -6.30
N LEU A 527 14.61 -16.16 -7.18
CA LEU A 527 14.50 -16.39 -8.63
C LEU A 527 15.87 -16.40 -9.31
N PHE A 528 16.74 -15.50 -8.87
CA PHE A 528 18.08 -15.29 -9.43
C PHE A 528 19.14 -15.17 -8.32
N PRO A 529 19.56 -16.30 -7.70
CA PRO A 529 20.45 -16.29 -6.52
C PRO A 529 21.83 -15.66 -6.76
N ASN A 530 22.29 -15.67 -8.01
CA ASN A 530 23.61 -15.17 -8.40
C ASN A 530 23.57 -13.73 -8.94
N GLU A 531 22.39 -13.11 -9.04
CA GLU A 531 22.22 -11.75 -9.57
C GLU A 531 22.05 -10.75 -8.42
N ASP A 532 22.59 -9.54 -8.57
CA ASP A 532 22.41 -8.47 -7.61
C ASP A 532 21.06 -7.78 -7.76
N PHE A 533 20.45 -7.44 -6.61
CA PHE A 533 19.21 -6.68 -6.59
C PHE A 533 19.52 -5.20 -6.87
N PHE A 534 19.52 -4.88 -8.17
CA PHE A 534 20.06 -3.66 -8.78
C PHE A 534 21.55 -3.45 -8.48
N THR A 535 22.38 -3.43 -9.52
CA THR A 535 23.79 -3.05 -9.39
C THR A 535 23.92 -1.55 -9.10
N VAL A 536 24.92 -1.16 -8.31
CA VAL A 536 25.26 0.27 -8.15
C VAL A 536 25.78 0.75 -9.49
N THR A 537 24.99 1.55 -10.18
CA THR A 537 25.36 2.09 -11.48
C THR A 537 26.50 3.09 -11.26
N SER A 538 27.64 2.90 -11.93
CA SER A 538 28.70 3.93 -11.92
C SER A 538 28.21 5.16 -12.70
N GLU A 539 28.50 6.39 -12.22
CA GLU A 539 28.07 7.66 -12.83
C GLU A 539 28.34 7.78 -14.35
N SER A 540 29.22 6.93 -14.90
CA SER A 540 29.50 6.83 -16.34
C SER A 540 28.38 6.21 -17.19
N GLU A 541 27.56 5.31 -16.65
CA GLU A 541 26.47 4.66 -17.40
C GLU A 541 25.21 5.55 -17.45
N GLU A 542 24.95 6.35 -16.42
CA GLU A 542 23.84 7.34 -16.42
C GLU A 542 24.02 8.40 -17.52
N ARG A 543 25.26 8.85 -17.77
CA ARG A 543 25.56 9.82 -18.86
C ARG A 543 25.45 9.24 -20.27
N LEU A 544 25.33 7.92 -20.42
CA LEU A 544 25.12 7.28 -21.72
C LEU A 544 23.62 7.08 -21.98
N ASP A 545 22.84 6.76 -20.95
CA ASP A 545 21.37 6.69 -21.03
C ASP A 545 20.77 8.09 -21.31
N ASP A 546 21.31 9.17 -20.71
CA ASP A 546 20.87 10.56 -20.98
C ASP A 546 21.21 11.06 -22.40
N ARG A 547 22.25 10.51 -23.04
CA ARG A 547 22.64 10.93 -24.39
C ARG A 547 21.84 10.25 -25.50
N ASN A 548 21.13 9.17 -25.20
CA ASN A 548 20.30 8.46 -26.17
C ASN A 548 18.84 8.95 -26.19
N THR A 549 18.46 9.87 -25.29
CA THR A 549 17.12 10.50 -25.24
C THR A 549 17.08 11.90 -25.83
N GLU A 550 18.23 12.53 -26.10
CA GLU A 550 18.31 13.72 -26.95
C GLU A 550 18.24 13.30 -28.42
N LEU A 551 17.02 13.19 -28.95
CA LEU A 551 16.81 13.25 -30.41
C LEU A 551 17.23 14.66 -30.88
N ASP A 552 18.19 14.68 -31.81
CA ASP A 552 18.68 15.86 -32.52
C ASP A 552 17.51 16.72 -33.07
N PRO A 553 17.65 18.06 -33.10
CA PRO A 553 16.58 19.04 -33.33
C PRO A 553 15.88 19.00 -34.69
#